data_AF-A0A3B0VKB7-F1
#
_entry.id   AF-A0A3B0VKB7-F1
#
_cell.length_a   1.000
_cell.length_b   1.000
_cell.length_c   1.000
_cell.angle_alpha   90.00
_cell.angle_beta   90.00
_cell.angle_gamma   90.00
#
_symmetry.space_group_name_H-M   'P 1'
#
loop_
_entity.id
_entity.type
_entity.pdbx_description
1 polymer ?
#
loop_
_entity_poly.entity_id
_entity_poly.type
_entity_poly.pdbx_seq_one_letter_code
_entity_poly.pdbx_strand_id
1 'polypeptide(L)'
;GAAAGSGRHWLAIALGSYAGINAAALCAAIELGIQPLLFHTANGTPLYCPYNLSQTIPAMMIAHLTIAGIAEVIATEGVLAFTRHSIHLGLETNIKDEGVRV
;
A
#
# COMPACT_ATOMS: atom_id res chain seq x y z
N GLY A 1 5.46 -3.67 -21.43
CA GLY A 1 5.21 -2.83 -20.25
C GLY A 1 4.96 -1.39 -20.67
N ALA A 2 4.34 -0.56 -19.83
CA ALA A 2 4.15 0.86 -20.11
C ALA A 2 5.48 1.64 -20.03
N ALA A 3 5.64 2.70 -20.83
CA ALA A 3 6.85 3.51 -20.80
C ALA A 3 6.99 4.25 -19.45
N ALA A 4 8.21 4.36 -18.92
CA ALA A 4 8.53 5.12 -17.72
C ALA A 4 7.97 6.55 -17.82
N GLY A 5 7.22 6.99 -16.80
CA GLY A 5 6.62 8.34 -16.76
C GLY A 5 5.37 8.56 -17.62
N SER A 6 4.94 7.59 -18.45
CA SER A 6 3.70 7.71 -19.23
C SER A 6 2.45 7.66 -18.34
N GLY A 7 1.33 8.27 -18.77
CA GLY A 7 0.07 8.24 -18.00
C GLY A 7 -0.43 6.82 -17.70
N ARG A 8 -0.21 5.87 -18.63
CA ARG A 8 -0.54 4.44 -18.45
C ARG A 8 0.26 3.80 -17.31
N HIS A 9 1.50 4.26 -17.10
CA HIS A 9 2.37 3.76 -16.06
C HIS A 9 1.90 4.27 -14.70
N TRP A 10 1.61 5.56 -14.57
CA TRP A 10 1.03 6.13 -13.35
C TRP A 10 -0.29 5.45 -12.98
N LEU A 11 -1.18 5.26 -13.97
CA LEU A 11 -2.42 4.51 -13.75
C LEU A 11 -2.16 3.07 -13.26
N ALA A 12 -1.16 2.37 -13.81
CA ALA A 12 -0.82 1.02 -13.36
C ALA A 12 -0.27 1.01 -11.92
N ILE A 13 0.49 2.03 -11.52
CA ILE A 13 0.99 2.19 -10.15
C ILE A 13 -0.18 2.44 -9.20
N ALA A 14 -1.05 3.39 -9.52
CA ALA A 14 -2.22 3.72 -8.71
C ALA A 14 -3.15 2.51 -8.52
N LEU A 15 -3.46 1.79 -9.59
CA LEU A 15 -4.28 0.58 -9.50
C LEU A 15 -3.57 -0.53 -8.72
N GLY A 16 -2.26 -0.70 -8.93
CA GLY A 16 -1.47 -1.71 -8.23
C GLY A 16 -1.37 -1.47 -6.73
N SER A 17 -1.06 -0.24 -6.31
CA SER A 17 -0.95 0.10 -4.89
C SER A 17 -2.30 0.06 -4.18
N TYR A 18 -3.35 0.61 -4.80
CA TYR A 18 -4.71 0.56 -4.26
C TYR A 18 -5.22 -0.89 -4.11
N ALA A 19 -5.03 -1.73 -5.13
CA ALA A 19 -5.42 -3.14 -5.05
C ALA A 19 -4.58 -3.89 -4.02
N GLY A 20 -3.27 -3.63 -3.96
CA GLY A 20 -2.35 -4.27 -3.02
C GLY A 20 -2.73 -4.02 -1.57
N ILE A 21 -2.93 -2.76 -1.18
CA ILE A 21 -3.28 -2.43 0.21
C ILE A 21 -4.67 -2.94 0.62
N ASN A 22 -5.64 -2.93 -0.31
CA ASN A 22 -6.96 -3.50 -0.04
C ASN A 22 -6.93 -5.03 0.08
N ALA A 23 -6.11 -5.71 -0.74
CA ALA A 23 -5.91 -7.15 -0.62
C ALA A 23 -5.25 -7.51 0.73
N ALA A 24 -4.23 -6.75 1.14
CA ALA A 24 -3.59 -6.92 2.45
C ALA A 24 -4.58 -6.68 3.60
N ALA A 25 -5.40 -5.63 3.51
CA ALA A 25 -6.42 -5.33 4.50
C ALA A 25 -7.47 -6.44 4.63
N LEU A 26 -7.90 -7.04 3.51
CA LEU A 26 -8.81 -8.17 3.52
C LEU A 26 -8.20 -9.39 4.21
N CYS A 27 -6.93 -9.71 3.91
CA CYS A 27 -6.22 -10.80 4.57
C CYS A 27 -6.16 -10.58 6.09
N ALA A 28 -5.75 -9.39 6.51
CA ALA A 28 -5.71 -9.02 7.93
C ALA A 28 -7.10 -9.11 8.59
N ALA A 29 -8.17 -8.67 7.90
CA ALA A 29 -9.53 -8.77 8.42
C ALA A 29 -9.96 -10.23 8.65
N ILE A 30 -9.62 -11.13 7.72
CA ILE A 30 -9.91 -12.57 7.84
C ILE A 30 -9.11 -13.16 9.00
N GLU A 31 -7.81 -12.86 9.08
CA GLU A 31 -6.91 -13.33 10.12
C GLU A 31 -7.38 -12.91 11.52
N LEU A 32 -7.89 -11.69 11.67
CA LEU A 32 -8.46 -11.21 12.93
C LEU A 32 -9.84 -11.84 13.20
N GLY A 33 -10.69 -11.91 12.19
CA GLY A 33 -12.08 -12.35 12.33
C GLY A 33 -12.27 -13.85 12.58
N ILE A 34 -11.28 -14.67 12.24
CA ILE A 34 -11.30 -16.12 12.49
C ILE A 34 -10.82 -16.48 13.91
N GLN A 35 -10.16 -15.55 14.63
CA GLN A 35 -9.59 -15.82 15.96
C GLN A 35 -10.62 -16.28 17.00
N PRO A 36 -11.83 -15.67 17.14
CA PRO A 36 -12.83 -16.15 18.10
C PRO A 36 -13.29 -17.58 17.82
N LEU A 37 -13.31 -17.99 16.55
CA LEU A 37 -13.77 -19.31 16.13
C LEU A 37 -12.72 -20.39 16.45
N LEU A 38 -11.44 -20.09 16.26
CA LEU A 38 -10.35 -21.06 16.45
C LEU A 38 -9.77 -21.06 17.86
N PHE A 39 -9.79 -19.92 18.55
CA PHE A 39 -9.11 -19.72 19.83
C PHE A 39 -10.05 -19.10 20.87
N HIS A 40 -10.78 -19.97 21.57
CA HIS A 40 -11.68 -19.61 22.66
C HIS A 40 -11.52 -20.56 23.85
N THR A 41 -11.89 -20.08 25.03
CA THR A 41 -11.98 -20.92 26.24
C THR A 41 -13.12 -21.94 26.12
N ALA A 42 -13.16 -22.93 27.01
CA ALA A 42 -14.28 -23.89 27.07
C ALA A 42 -15.66 -23.22 27.26
N ASN A 43 -15.68 -21.98 27.79
CA ASN A 43 -16.89 -21.18 27.98
C ASN A 43 -17.19 -20.25 26.78
N GLY A 44 -16.45 -20.35 25.68
CA GLY A 44 -16.63 -19.55 24.47
C GLY A 44 -16.01 -18.15 24.52
N THR A 45 -15.19 -17.83 25.53
CA THR A 45 -14.53 -16.52 25.61
C THR A 45 -13.37 -16.45 24.61
N PRO A 46 -13.31 -15.45 23.71
CA PRO A 46 -12.20 -15.28 22.79
C PRO A 46 -10.88 -15.00 23.52
N LEU A 47 -9.78 -15.61 23.07
CA LEU A 47 -8.45 -15.40 23.68
C LEU A 47 -7.62 -14.28 23.02
N TYR A 48 -7.94 -13.91 21.78
CA TYR A 48 -7.23 -12.89 21.00
C TYR A 48 -8.18 -11.79 20.53
N CYS A 49 -8.33 -11.60 19.21
CA CYS A 49 -9.31 -10.67 18.67
C CYS A 49 -10.72 -11.18 19.02
N PRO A 50 -11.58 -10.36 19.67
CA PRO A 50 -12.90 -10.80 20.09
C PRO A 50 -13.99 -10.56 19.03
N TYR A 51 -13.62 -10.05 17.85
CA TYR A 51 -14.56 -9.67 16.79
C TYR A 51 -14.61 -10.70 15.68
N ASN A 52 -15.82 -11.00 15.19
CA ASN A 52 -16.05 -12.04 14.19
C ASN A 52 -15.80 -11.47 12.77
N LEU A 53 -15.78 -12.33 11.75
CA LEU A 53 -15.66 -11.92 10.34
C LEU A 53 -16.66 -10.82 9.92
N SER A 54 -17.92 -10.91 10.39
CA SER A 54 -18.96 -9.92 10.07
C SER A 54 -18.66 -8.51 10.60
N GLN A 55 -17.77 -8.38 11.60
CA GLN A 55 -17.38 -7.09 12.19
C GLN A 55 -16.02 -6.63 11.65
N THR A 56 -15.05 -7.54 11.61
CA THR A 56 -13.67 -7.25 11.19
C THR A 56 -13.58 -6.90 9.71
N ILE A 57 -14.32 -7.59 8.83
CA ILE A 57 -14.29 -7.32 7.39
C ILE A 57 -14.82 -5.92 7.06
N PRO A 58 -16.03 -5.50 7.50
CA PRO A 58 -16.49 -4.14 7.25
C PRO A 58 -15.58 -3.08 7.88
N ALA A 59 -15.11 -3.32 9.12
CA ALA A 59 -14.25 -2.36 9.81
C ALA A 59 -12.94 -2.09 9.05
N MET A 60 -12.25 -3.16 8.61
CA MET A 60 -11.00 -3.04 7.86
C MET A 60 -11.26 -2.53 6.44
N MET A 61 -12.19 -3.13 5.70
CA MET A 61 -12.38 -2.80 4.29
C MET A 61 -12.92 -1.39 4.08
N ILE A 62 -13.81 -0.88 4.94
CA ILE A 62 -14.30 0.50 4.79
C ILE A 62 -13.15 1.50 4.94
N ALA A 63 -12.29 1.33 5.95
CA ALA A 63 -11.16 2.22 6.16
C ALA A 63 -10.17 2.19 4.98
N HIS A 64 -9.91 1.01 4.41
CA HIS A 64 -8.90 0.84 3.36
C HIS A 64 -9.42 1.13 1.95
N LEU A 65 -10.70 0.86 1.67
CA LEU A 65 -11.30 1.23 0.39
C LEU A 65 -11.47 2.76 0.27
N THR A 66 -11.66 3.46 1.38
CA THR A 66 -11.94 4.90 1.37
C THR A 66 -10.68 5.72 1.59
N ILE A 67 -10.12 5.73 2.79
CA ILE A 67 -9.08 6.68 3.18
C ILE A 67 -7.71 6.08 2.94
N ALA A 68 -7.43 4.90 3.49
CA ALA A 68 -6.08 4.34 3.46
C ALA A 68 -5.62 3.99 2.03
N GLY A 69 -6.53 3.45 1.21
CA GLY A 69 -6.24 3.12 -0.19
C GLY A 69 -5.91 4.36 -1.02
N ILE A 70 -6.68 5.44 -0.87
CA ILE A 70 -6.39 6.70 -1.56
C ILE A 70 -5.06 7.29 -1.06
N ALA A 71 -4.83 7.28 0.26
CA ALA A 71 -3.59 7.74 0.85
C ALA A 71 -2.37 6.96 0.32
N GLU A 72 -2.50 5.64 0.15
CA GLU A 72 -1.44 4.78 -0.37
C GLU A 72 -1.12 5.06 -1.84
N VAL A 73 -2.14 5.34 -2.66
CA VAL A 73 -1.92 5.78 -4.05
C VAL A 73 -1.09 7.06 -4.08
N ILE A 74 -1.49 8.07 -3.30
CA ILE A 74 -0.80 9.37 -3.23
C ILE A 74 0.64 9.18 -2.73
N ALA A 75 0.83 8.40 -1.67
CA ALA A 75 2.13 8.13 -1.10
C ALA A 75 3.04 7.39 -2.11
N THR A 76 2.53 6.35 -2.76
CA THR A 76 3.29 5.55 -3.73
C THR A 76 3.72 6.39 -4.93
N GLU A 77 2.78 7.12 -5.54
CA GLU A 77 3.10 7.97 -6.69
C GLU A 77 4.03 9.12 -6.31
N GLY A 78 3.81 9.73 -5.14
CA GLY A 78 4.65 10.81 -4.62
C GLY A 78 6.09 10.37 -4.37
N VAL A 79 6.30 9.23 -3.70
CA VAL A 79 7.64 8.66 -3.47
C VAL A 79 8.32 8.33 -4.80
N LEU A 80 7.59 7.78 -5.76
CA LEU A 80 8.15 7.44 -7.07
C LEU A 80 8.53 8.69 -7.87
N ALA A 81 7.68 9.73 -7.85
CA ALA A 81 7.97 11.01 -8.51
C ALA A 81 9.20 11.67 -7.89
N PHE A 82 9.27 11.73 -6.57
CA PHE A 82 10.43 12.25 -5.84
C PHE A 82 11.71 11.47 -6.18
N THR A 83 11.65 10.14 -6.15
CA THR A 83 12.81 9.29 -6.44
C THR A 83 13.32 9.52 -7.87
N ARG A 84 12.43 9.61 -8.86
CA ARG A 84 12.82 9.91 -10.25
C ARG A 84 13.46 11.28 -10.40
N HIS A 85 12.90 12.29 -9.74
CA HIS A 85 13.42 13.65 -9.78
C HIS A 85 14.82 13.71 -9.15
N SER A 86 15.00 13.12 -7.98
CA SER A 86 16.29 13.06 -7.26
C SER A 86 17.36 12.34 -8.07
N ILE A 87 17.01 11.23 -8.73
CA ILE A 87 17.94 10.51 -9.63
C ILE A 87 18.32 11.39 -10.83
N HIS A 88 17.36 12.02 -11.49
CA HIS A 88 17.63 12.87 -12.65
C HIS A 88 18.58 14.04 -12.32
N LEU A 89 18.31 14.74 -11.21
CA LEU A 89 19.20 15.81 -10.72
C LEU A 89 20.61 15.30 -10.41
N GLY A 90 20.74 14.10 -9.85
CA GLY A 90 22.03 13.45 -9.60
C GLY A 90 22.83 13.15 -10.88
N LEU A 91 22.14 12.83 -11.98
CA LEU A 91 22.79 12.61 -13.29
C LEU A 91 23.25 13.93 -13.92
N GLU A 92 22.43 14.99 -13.85
CA GLU A 92 22.78 16.29 -14.44
C GLU A 92 23.95 16.98 -13.71
N THR A 93 24.02 16.83 -12.39
CA THR A 93 25.12 17.36 -11.57
C THR A 93 26.43 16.65 -11.90
N ASN A 94 26.42 15.31 -11.97
CA ASN A 94 27.61 14.52 -12.32
C ASN A 94 28.16 14.89 -13.71
N ILE A 95 27.31 15.03 -14.72
CA ILE A 95 27.73 15.42 -16.08
C ILE A 95 28.38 16.82 -16.09
N LYS A 96 27.82 17.78 -15.35
CA LYS A 96 28.40 19.13 -15.24
C LYS A 96 29.77 19.09 -14.57
N ASP A 97 29.93 18.26 -13.54
CA ASP A 97 31.19 18.13 -12.83
C ASP A 97 32.28 17.47 -13.69
N GLU A 98 31.94 16.47 -14.51
CA GLU A 98 32.87 15.86 -15.48
C GLU A 98 33.24 16.84 -16.61
N GLY A 99 32.27 17.60 -17.14
CA GLY A 99 32.50 18.56 -18.22
C GLY A 99 33.31 19.80 -17.82
N VAL A 100 33.41 20.12 -16.52
CA VAL A 100 34.27 21.19 -15.98
C VAL A 100 35.70 20.71 -15.72
N ARG A 101 35.93 19.39 -15.65
CA ARG A 101 37.24 18.79 -15.35
C ARG A 101 38.08 18.46 -16.59
N VAL A 102 37.62 18.82 -17.79
CA VAL A 102 38.31 18.68 -19.09
C VAL A 102 38.68 20.04 -19.67
#